data_AF-A0A327P6J6-F1
#
_entry.id   AF-A0A327P6J6-F1
#
_cell.length_a   1.000
_cell.length_b   1.000
_cell.length_c   1.000
_cell.angle_alpha   90.00
_cell.angle_beta   90.00
_cell.angle_gamma   90.00
#
_symmetry.space_group_name_H-M   'P 1'
#
loop_
_entity.id
_entity.type
_entity.pdbx_description
1 polymer ?
#
loop_
_entity_poly.entity_id
_entity_poly.type
_entity_poly.pdbx_seq_one_letter_code
_entity_poly.pdbx_strand_id
1 'polypeptide(L)'
;MILIVLLTFLNAFTPQFTEAGKAKLEKMVQERDALTQQWKASESKKSGIFGNRTKKDMIETNEWLERIIAKDNLIMDELRMIGDIETTVATQTGEDYKAIAFKQEKDVQALKRAVAERDKQLEEKLSEKRTFEWISLILFLITLGLGFVVYKKVIKA
;
A
#
# COMPACT_ATOMS: atom_id res chain seq x y z
N MET A 1 -22.59 -10.06 -14.30
CA MET A 1 -21.96 -11.25 -13.70
C MET A 1 -20.49 -11.01 -13.36
N ILE A 2 -19.64 -10.55 -14.29
CA ILE A 2 -18.20 -10.27 -14.04
C ILE A 2 -17.97 -9.20 -12.95
N LEU A 3 -18.78 -8.13 -12.93
CA LEU A 3 -18.68 -7.08 -11.91
C LEU A 3 -19.00 -7.58 -10.49
N ILE A 4 -19.95 -8.51 -10.38
CA ILE A 4 -20.36 -9.12 -9.11
C ILE A 4 -19.24 -10.05 -8.60
N VAL A 5 -18.64 -10.83 -9.51
CA VAL A 5 -17.50 -11.70 -9.19
C VAL A 5 -16.28 -10.87 -8.74
N LEU A 6 -16.03 -9.72 -9.38
CA LEU A 6 -14.94 -8.82 -9.00
C LEU A 6 -15.17 -8.19 -7.62
N LEU A 7 -16.39 -7.77 -7.32
CA LEU A 7 -16.79 -7.22 -6.01
C LEU A 7 -16.71 -8.27 -4.89
N THR A 8 -17.04 -9.53 -5.18
CA THR A 8 -16.86 -10.62 -4.20
C THR A 8 -15.39 -10.96 -3.97
N PHE A 9 -14.54 -10.83 -4.99
CA PHE A 9 -13.10 -11.09 -4.88
C PHE A 9 -12.37 -10.02 -4.05
N LEU A 10 -12.79 -8.76 -4.16
CA LEU A 10 -12.27 -7.65 -3.34
C LEU A 10 -12.62 -7.78 -1.86
N ASN A 11 -13.80 -8.34 -1.52
CA ASN A 11 -14.18 -8.59 -0.13
C ASN A 11 -13.48 -9.80 0.51
N ALA A 12 -12.99 -10.76 -0.30
CA ALA A 12 -12.28 -11.93 0.21
C ALA A 12 -10.82 -11.63 0.64
N PHE A 13 -10.30 -10.45 0.30
CA PHE A 13 -8.94 -10.01 0.60
C PHE A 13 -8.86 -9.08 1.82
N THR A 14 -9.84 -9.14 2.73
CA THR A 14 -9.70 -8.48 4.02
C THR A 14 -8.56 -9.12 4.83
N PRO A 15 -7.73 -8.32 5.54
CA PRO A 15 -6.57 -8.83 6.25
C PRO A 15 -7.01 -9.70 7.45
N GLN A 16 -7.05 -11.01 7.23
CA GLN A 16 -7.45 -12.06 8.18
C GLN A 16 -6.68 -12.01 9.51
N PHE A 17 -5.49 -11.41 9.53
CA PHE A 17 -4.66 -11.25 10.73
C PHE A 17 -5.29 -10.37 11.81
N THR A 18 -6.07 -9.34 11.42
CA THR A 18 -6.74 -8.48 12.39
C THR A 18 -7.99 -9.12 12.98
N GLU A 19 -8.70 -9.95 12.20
CA GLU A 19 -9.88 -10.67 12.69
C GLU A 19 -9.50 -11.81 13.64
N ALA A 20 -8.43 -12.55 13.35
CA ALA A 20 -7.96 -13.63 14.22
C ALA A 20 -7.51 -13.12 15.61
N GLY A 21 -6.80 -11.98 15.66
CA GLY A 21 -6.41 -11.33 16.91
C GLY A 21 -7.62 -10.81 17.69
N LYS A 22 -8.59 -10.20 17.00
CA LYS A 22 -9.86 -9.73 17.62
C LYS A 22 -10.70 -10.88 18.18
N ALA A 23 -10.84 -11.99 17.45
CA ALA A 23 -11.57 -13.17 17.90
C ALA A 23 -10.91 -13.81 19.14
N LYS A 24 -9.57 -13.85 19.17
CA LYS A 24 -8.81 -14.33 20.32
C LYS A 24 -9.01 -13.43 21.54
N LEU A 25 -8.96 -12.11 21.35
CA LEU A 25 -9.21 -11.13 22.40
C LEU A 25 -10.64 -11.23 22.95
N GLU A 26 -11.64 -11.35 22.07
CA GLU A 26 -13.03 -11.51 22.46
C GLU A 26 -13.23 -12.75 23.33
N LYS A 27 -12.61 -13.87 22.96
CA LYS A 27 -12.61 -15.09 23.78
C LYS A 27 -11.99 -14.85 25.17
N MET A 28 -10.87 -14.14 25.25
CA MET A 28 -10.24 -13.82 26.55
C MET A 28 -11.14 -12.94 27.43
N VAL A 29 -11.86 -11.98 26.84
CA VAL A 29 -12.83 -11.14 27.55
C VAL A 29 -14.03 -11.98 28.04
N GLN A 30 -14.54 -12.89 27.23
CA GLN A 30 -15.60 -13.83 27.64
C GLN A 30 -15.16 -14.71 28.83
N GLU A 31 -13.91 -15.21 28.80
CA GLU A 31 -13.34 -15.97 29.92
C GLU A 31 -13.23 -15.12 31.20
N ARG A 32 -12.82 -13.85 31.07
CA ARG A 32 -12.76 -12.88 32.19
C ARG A 32 -14.14 -12.62 32.78
N ASP A 33 -15.17 -12.47 31.95
CA ASP A 33 -16.55 -12.28 32.38
C ASP A 33 -17.07 -13.51 33.14
N ALA A 34 -16.76 -14.71 32.65
CA ALA A 34 -17.09 -15.96 33.35
C ALA A 34 -16.42 -16.05 34.72
N LEU A 35 -15.13 -15.70 34.83
CA LEU A 35 -14.42 -15.63 36.12
C LEU A 35 -15.05 -14.60 37.07
N THR A 36 -15.46 -13.44 36.54
CA THR A 36 -16.12 -12.39 37.33
C THR A 36 -17.48 -12.85 37.85
N GLN A 37 -18.24 -13.61 37.06
CA GLN A 37 -19.50 -14.21 37.52
C GLN A 37 -19.27 -15.23 38.64
N GLN A 38 -18.23 -16.07 38.52
CA GLN A 38 -17.87 -17.04 39.55
C GLN A 38 -17.41 -16.36 40.84
N TRP A 39 -16.64 -15.27 40.73
CA TRP A 39 -16.27 -14.42 41.86
C TRP A 39 -17.50 -13.83 42.56
N LYS A 40 -18.46 -13.25 41.81
CA LYS A 40 -19.72 -12.73 42.38
C LYS A 40 -20.51 -13.82 43.11
N ALA A 41 -20.56 -15.02 42.55
CA ALA A 41 -21.22 -16.16 43.19
C ALA A 41 -20.52 -16.57 44.49
N SER A 42 -19.18 -16.59 44.49
CA SER A 42 -18.37 -16.89 45.67
C SER A 42 -18.48 -15.80 46.75
N GLU A 43 -18.53 -14.52 46.35
CA GLU A 43 -18.72 -13.39 47.27
C GLU A 43 -20.11 -13.40 47.93
N SER A 44 -21.14 -13.83 47.19
CA SER A 44 -22.51 -13.93 47.73
C SER A 44 -22.68 -15.05 48.76
N LYS A 45 -21.81 -16.06 48.77
CA LYS A 45 -21.84 -17.15 49.75
C LYS A 45 -21.19 -16.70 51.06
N LYS A 46 -22.00 -16.57 52.11
CA LYS A 46 -21.53 -16.36 53.48
C LYS A 46 -21.72 -17.64 54.28
N SER A 47 -20.63 -18.37 54.52
CA SER A 47 -20.66 -19.71 55.16
C SER A 47 -20.64 -19.64 56.70
N GLY A 48 -20.38 -18.46 57.28
CA GLY A 48 -20.28 -18.33 58.72
C GLY A 48 -21.63 -18.52 59.42
N ILE A 49 -21.57 -19.14 60.60
CA ILE A 49 -22.72 -19.48 61.47
C ILE A 49 -23.63 -18.27 61.80
N PHE A 50 -23.11 -17.05 61.66
CA PHE A 50 -23.83 -15.78 61.89
C PHE A 50 -24.01 -14.92 60.63
N GLY A 51 -23.85 -15.49 59.43
CA GLY A 51 -23.87 -14.74 58.18
C GLY A 51 -22.63 -13.87 57.96
N ASN A 52 -21.58 -14.06 58.77
CA ASN A 52 -20.26 -13.45 58.56
C ASN A 52 -19.42 -14.30 57.61
N ARG A 53 -18.46 -13.67 56.91
CA ARG A 53 -17.52 -14.39 56.02
C ARG A 53 -16.53 -15.18 56.87
N THR A 54 -16.31 -16.45 56.53
CA THR A 54 -15.25 -17.24 57.15
C THR A 54 -13.91 -16.95 56.49
N LYS A 55 -12.80 -17.31 57.17
CA LYS A 55 -11.45 -17.23 56.58
C LYS A 55 -11.36 -18.02 55.27
N LYS A 56 -12.07 -19.16 55.17
CA LYS A 56 -12.12 -20.01 53.98
C LYS A 56 -12.81 -19.28 52.82
N ASP A 57 -13.96 -18.64 53.07
CA ASP A 57 -14.68 -17.85 52.06
C ASP A 57 -13.80 -16.68 51.57
N MET A 58 -13.03 -16.06 52.47
CA MET A 58 -12.14 -14.96 52.14
C MET A 58 -10.97 -15.40 51.24
N ILE A 59 -10.35 -16.56 51.52
CA ILE A 59 -9.29 -17.13 50.68
C ILE A 59 -9.81 -17.45 49.28
N GLU A 60 -10.97 -18.12 49.19
CA GLU A 60 -11.58 -18.48 47.91
C GLU A 60 -11.85 -17.23 47.05
N THR A 61 -12.42 -16.19 47.64
CA THR A 61 -12.64 -14.94 46.89
C THR A 61 -11.36 -14.24 46.47
N ASN A 62 -10.28 -14.37 47.24
CA ASN A 62 -8.99 -13.78 46.88
C ASN A 62 -8.33 -14.56 45.73
N GLU A 63 -8.39 -15.89 45.75
CA GLU A 63 -7.92 -16.72 44.63
C GLU A 63 -8.66 -16.39 43.32
N TRP A 64 -9.97 -16.11 43.39
CA TRP A 64 -10.73 -15.66 42.23
C TRP A 64 -10.25 -14.30 41.71
N LEU A 65 -9.98 -13.35 42.60
CA LEU A 65 -9.43 -12.04 42.21
C LEU A 65 -8.05 -12.16 41.59
N GLU A 66 -7.17 -13.00 42.13
CA GLU A 66 -5.85 -13.28 41.54
C GLU A 66 -5.97 -13.83 40.12
N ARG A 67 -6.90 -14.76 39.88
CA ARG A 67 -7.17 -15.30 38.54
C ARG A 67 -7.71 -14.25 37.57
N ILE A 68 -8.59 -13.37 38.04
CA ILE A 68 -9.13 -12.26 37.23
C ILE A 68 -8.00 -11.30 36.86
N ILE A 69 -7.17 -10.89 37.82
CA ILE A 69 -6.03 -9.99 37.57
C ILE A 69 -5.03 -10.62 36.60
N ALA A 70 -4.73 -11.91 36.76
CA ALA A 70 -3.86 -12.62 35.82
C ALA A 70 -4.44 -12.63 34.39
N LYS A 71 -5.76 -12.82 34.25
CA LYS A 71 -6.45 -12.77 32.95
C LYS A 71 -6.46 -11.35 32.37
N ASP A 72 -6.69 -10.34 33.19
CA ASP A 72 -6.66 -8.92 32.78
C ASP A 72 -5.28 -8.51 32.26
N ASN A 73 -4.20 -8.97 32.90
CA ASN A 73 -2.84 -8.74 32.42
C ASN A 73 -2.61 -9.37 31.04
N LEU A 74 -3.07 -10.61 30.83
CA LEU A 74 -2.98 -11.27 29.52
C LEU A 74 -3.77 -10.51 28.44
N ILE A 75 -4.95 -10.01 28.77
CA ILE A 75 -5.76 -9.18 27.87
C ILE A 75 -5.02 -7.88 27.51
N MET A 76 -4.41 -7.23 28.50
CA MET A 76 -3.66 -5.99 28.29
C MET A 76 -2.42 -6.20 27.42
N ASP A 77 -1.71 -7.32 27.61
CA ASP A 77 -0.55 -7.65 26.80
C ASP A 77 -0.93 -7.94 25.34
N GLU A 78 -2.05 -8.65 25.11
CA GLU A 78 -2.56 -8.86 23.74
C GLU A 78 -3.01 -7.55 23.10
N LEU A 79 -3.68 -6.67 23.84
CA LEU A 79 -4.08 -5.35 23.35
C LEU A 79 -2.88 -4.48 22.96
N ARG A 80 -1.82 -4.50 23.76
CA ARG A 80 -0.55 -3.81 23.42
C ARG A 80 0.07 -4.39 22.17
N MET A 81 0.15 -5.71 22.07
CA MET A 81 0.68 -6.39 20.88
C MET A 81 -0.09 -5.99 19.61
N ILE A 82 -1.43 -5.97 19.67
CA ILE A 82 -2.27 -5.54 18.54
C ILE A 82 -1.97 -4.08 18.19
N GLY A 83 -1.87 -3.18 19.17
CA GLY A 83 -1.52 -1.78 18.94
C GLY A 83 -0.13 -1.58 18.33
N ASP A 84 0.88 -2.33 18.78
CA ASP A 84 2.24 -2.30 18.24
C ASP A 84 2.28 -2.80 16.79
N ILE A 85 1.50 -3.84 16.47
CA ILE A 85 1.35 -4.32 15.09
C ILE A 85 0.70 -3.26 14.21
N GLU A 86 -0.41 -2.65 14.66
CA GLU A 86 -1.12 -1.61 13.89
C GLU A 86 -0.23 -0.39 13.61
N THR A 87 0.50 0.09 14.62
CA THR A 87 1.43 1.22 14.46
C THR A 87 2.60 0.89 13.56
N THR A 88 3.17 -0.32 13.66
CA THR A 88 4.24 -0.80 12.78
C THR A 88 3.76 -0.91 11.34
N VAL A 89 2.58 -1.49 11.10
CA VAL A 89 2.00 -1.62 9.76
C VAL A 89 1.69 -0.24 9.17
N ALA A 90 1.14 0.68 9.95
CA ALA A 90 0.90 2.05 9.51
C ALA A 90 2.19 2.78 9.12
N THR A 91 3.25 2.61 9.93
CA THR A 91 4.57 3.20 9.66
C THR A 91 5.19 2.62 8.41
N GLN A 92 5.23 1.28 8.29
CA GLN A 92 5.76 0.58 7.12
C GLN A 92 5.02 0.99 5.84
N THR A 93 3.70 1.02 5.90
CA THR A 93 2.86 1.45 4.77
C THR A 93 3.21 2.88 4.36
N GLY A 94 3.37 3.80 5.31
CA GLY A 94 3.78 5.18 5.05
C GLY A 94 5.18 5.31 4.43
N GLU A 95 6.13 4.49 4.88
CA GLU A 95 7.48 4.43 4.31
C GLU A 95 7.48 3.86 2.89
N ASP A 96 6.73 2.80 2.64
CA ASP A 96 6.57 2.19 1.32
C ASP A 96 5.96 3.17 0.32
N TYR A 97 4.94 3.94 0.72
CA TYR A 97 4.37 5.00 -0.12
C TYR A 97 5.41 6.06 -0.47
N LYS A 98 6.24 6.50 0.48
CA LYS A 98 7.31 7.46 0.22
C LYS A 98 8.34 6.89 -0.76
N ALA A 99 8.73 5.63 -0.58
CA ALA A 99 9.69 4.97 -1.47
C ALA A 99 9.15 4.83 -2.90
N ILE A 100 7.88 4.46 -3.06
CA ILE A 100 7.21 4.37 -4.36
C ILE A 100 7.12 5.76 -5.01
N ALA A 101 6.70 6.78 -4.26
CA ALA A 101 6.60 8.14 -4.76
C ALA A 101 7.96 8.67 -5.23
N PHE A 102 9.03 8.45 -4.46
CA PHE A 102 10.39 8.84 -4.83
C PHE A 102 10.87 8.12 -6.09
N LYS A 103 10.60 6.82 -6.22
CA LYS A 103 10.91 6.05 -7.42
C LYS A 103 10.16 6.60 -8.64
N GLN A 104 8.86 6.85 -8.50
CA GLN A 104 8.03 7.42 -9.56
C GLN A 104 8.53 8.80 -10.00
N GLU A 105 8.92 9.65 -9.05
CA GLU A 105 9.49 10.96 -9.37
C GLU A 105 10.78 10.83 -10.20
N LYS A 106 11.68 9.94 -9.79
CA LYS A 106 12.90 9.63 -10.54
C LYS A 106 12.59 9.11 -11.95
N ASP A 107 11.63 8.20 -12.06
CA ASP A 107 11.22 7.61 -13.34
C ASP A 107 10.62 8.69 -14.27
N VAL A 108 9.78 9.58 -13.74
CA VAL A 108 9.23 10.72 -14.49
C VAL A 108 10.33 11.66 -14.95
N GLN A 109 11.32 11.97 -14.10
CA GLN A 109 12.46 12.81 -14.49
C GLN A 109 13.30 12.15 -15.59
N ALA A 110 13.54 10.84 -15.49
CA ALA A 110 14.27 10.08 -16.51
C ALA A 110 13.52 10.06 -17.84
N LEU A 111 12.20 9.85 -17.82
CA LEU A 111 11.34 9.89 -19.00
C LEU A 111 11.33 11.28 -19.63
N LYS A 112 11.22 12.35 -18.83
CA LYS A 112 11.29 13.73 -19.35
C LYS A 112 12.61 14.00 -20.07
N ARG A 113 13.73 13.54 -19.51
CA ARG A 113 15.05 13.67 -20.17
C ARG A 113 15.12 12.85 -21.46
N ALA A 114 14.61 11.62 -21.45
CA ALA A 114 14.58 10.77 -22.63
C ALA A 114 13.73 11.38 -23.75
N VAL A 115 12.57 11.97 -23.42
CA VAL A 115 11.71 12.67 -24.40
C VAL A 115 12.43 13.89 -24.96
N ALA A 116 13.01 14.75 -24.11
CA ALA A 116 13.74 15.92 -24.57
C ALA A 116 14.92 15.57 -25.50
N GLU A 117 15.64 14.49 -25.21
CA GLU A 117 16.72 14.00 -26.08
C GLU A 117 16.18 13.48 -27.42
N ARG A 118 15.03 12.80 -27.43
CA ARG A 118 14.38 12.34 -28.67
C ARG A 118 13.86 13.49 -29.52
N ASP A 119 13.31 14.52 -28.91
CA ASP A 119 12.86 15.72 -29.60
C ASP A 119 14.03 16.42 -30.28
N LYS A 120 15.16 16.56 -29.58
CA LYS A 120 16.39 17.10 -30.16
C LYS A 120 16.89 16.27 -31.36
N GLN A 121 16.92 14.95 -31.24
CA GLN A 121 17.29 14.06 -32.34
C GLN A 121 16.33 14.15 -33.53
N LEU A 122 15.03 14.36 -33.28
CA LEU A 122 14.04 14.59 -34.33
C LEU A 122 14.29 15.92 -35.04
N GLU A 123 14.56 17.00 -34.30
CA GLU A 123 14.90 18.30 -34.89
C GLU A 123 16.15 18.22 -35.77
N GLU A 124 17.21 17.55 -35.30
CA GLU A 124 18.43 17.32 -36.08
C GLU A 124 18.12 16.58 -37.39
N LYS A 125 17.35 15.47 -37.33
CA LYS A 125 16.96 14.70 -38.52
C LYS A 125 16.05 15.49 -39.47
N LEU A 126 15.14 16.31 -38.95
CA LEU A 126 14.30 17.18 -39.78
C LEU A 126 15.14 18.25 -40.49
N SER A 127 16.14 18.80 -39.81
CA SER A 127 17.05 19.79 -40.39
C SER A 127 17.95 19.17 -41.48
N GLU A 128 18.41 17.93 -41.29
CA GLU A 128 19.20 17.19 -42.27
C GLU A 128 18.36 16.87 -43.51
N LYS A 129 17.14 16.36 -43.32
CA LYS A 129 16.19 16.12 -44.42
C LYS A 129 15.90 17.37 -45.21
N ARG A 130 15.61 18.49 -44.53
CA ARG A 130 15.39 19.78 -45.19
C ARG A 130 16.62 20.20 -45.99
N THR A 131 17.82 20.09 -45.42
CA THR A 131 19.07 20.42 -46.14
C THR A 131 19.23 19.55 -47.39
N PHE A 132 18.96 18.25 -47.30
CA PHE A 132 18.99 17.33 -48.43
C PHE A 132 17.96 17.69 -49.52
N GLU A 133 16.73 18.02 -49.13
CA GLU A 133 15.68 18.50 -50.05
C GLU A 133 16.15 19.74 -50.81
N TRP A 134 16.68 20.75 -50.12
CA TRP A 134 17.17 21.98 -50.74
C TRP A 134 18.37 21.73 -51.67
N ILE A 135 19.33 20.89 -51.27
CA ILE A 135 20.47 20.53 -52.12
C ILE A 135 19.99 19.82 -53.39
N SER A 136 19.08 18.85 -53.26
CA SER A 136 18.54 18.10 -54.39
C SER A 136 17.78 19.01 -55.36
N LEU A 137 17.01 19.97 -54.85
CA LEU A 137 16.27 20.95 -55.65
C LEU A 137 17.21 21.89 -56.41
N ILE A 138 18.26 22.40 -55.76
CA ILE A 138 19.27 23.25 -56.42
C ILE A 138 19.99 22.47 -57.52
N LEU A 139 20.40 21.22 -57.25
CA LEU A 139 21.06 20.38 -58.23
C LEU A 139 20.15 20.07 -59.43
N PHE A 140 18.86 19.84 -59.19
CA PHE A 140 17.85 19.67 -60.24
C PHE A 140 17.69 20.93 -61.10
N LEU A 141 17.67 22.12 -60.49
CA LEU A 141 17.58 23.39 -61.25
C LEU A 141 18.85 23.65 -62.08
N ILE A 142 20.04 23.35 -61.54
CA ILE A 142 21.30 23.50 -62.27
C ILE A 142 21.34 22.56 -63.48
N THR A 143 20.94 21.29 -63.30
CA THR A 143 20.91 20.31 -64.39
C THR A 143 19.90 20.69 -65.48
N LEU A 144 18.71 21.19 -65.10
CA LEU A 144 17.75 21.76 -66.06
C LEU A 144 18.29 22.97 -66.81
N GLY A 145 18.95 23.91 -66.11
CA GLY A 145 19.54 25.11 -66.69
C GLY A 145 20.64 24.79 -67.70
N LEU A 146 21.57 23.89 -67.33
CA LEU A 146 22.62 23.41 -68.24
C LEU A 146 22.03 22.67 -69.44
N GLY A 147 21.04 21.81 -69.20
CA GLY A 147 20.31 21.11 -70.26
C GLY A 147 19.67 22.07 -71.26
N PHE A 148 19.04 23.15 -70.78
CA PHE A 148 18.44 24.18 -71.63
C PHE A 148 19.48 24.95 -72.46
N VAL A 149 20.64 25.28 -71.87
CA VAL A 149 21.75 25.95 -72.59
C VAL A 149 22.30 25.06 -73.69
N VAL A 150 22.55 23.78 -73.40
CA VAL A 150 23.04 22.81 -74.41
C VAL A 150 21.99 22.61 -75.50
N TYR A 151 20.72 22.42 -75.14
CA TYR A 151 19.61 22.28 -76.09
C TYR A 151 19.54 23.48 -77.04
N LYS A 152 19.59 24.71 -76.51
CA LYS A 152 19.64 25.92 -77.35
C LYS A 152 20.87 25.95 -78.25
N LYS A 153 22.04 25.56 -77.76
CA LYS A 153 23.30 25.63 -78.53
C LYS A 153 23.39 24.56 -79.63
N VAL A 154 22.76 23.40 -79.45
CA VAL A 154 22.82 22.28 -80.41
C VAL A 154 21.70 22.34 -81.46
N ILE A 155 20.52 22.90 -81.14
CA ILE A 155 19.37 22.97 -82.07
C ILE A 155 19.24 24.32 -82.78
N LYS A 156 19.86 25.40 -82.27
CA LYS A 156 19.96 26.69 -82.99
C LYS A 156 21.34 26.93 -83.65
N ALA A 157 22.22 25.93 -83.69
CA ALA A 157 23.34 25.88 -84.61
C ALA A 157 22.94 25.05 -85.83
#